data_AF-A0A2U1QNS2-F1
#
_entry.id   AF-A0A2U1QNS2-F1
#
_cell.length_a   1.000
_cell.length_b   1.000
_cell.length_c   1.000
_cell.angle_alpha   90.00
_cell.angle_beta   90.00
_cell.angle_gamma   90.00
#
_symmetry.space_group_name_H-M   'P 1'
#
loop_
_entity.id
_entity.type
_entity.pdbx_description
1 polymer ?
#
loop_
_entity_poly.entity_id
_entity_poly.type
_entity_poly.pdbx_seq_one_letter_code
_entity_poly.pdbx_strand_id
1 'polypeptide(L)'
;MDSCPLDVTQEPFDLSKGIPFTITPNVFDEDNVREAYPVTIEADVTDPCRGSDIMKVTSDETKGLKIATIGGESNKPDSCFQFVEADMMPGLRSYQIQLCPFKCGTNTTTSLNCYNVGLVANDVGQKILATTEVIYPVVFTNSFEKAVLSAPNQSLTASL
;
A
#
# COMPACT_ATOMS: atom_id res chain seq x y z
N MET A 1 5.21 10.98 -21.05
CA MET A 1 3.79 11.08 -20.65
C MET A 1 3.48 9.75 -20.05
N ASP A 2 3.54 9.68 -18.72
CA ASP A 2 3.31 8.44 -18.01
C ASP A 2 1.85 8.02 -18.20
N SER A 3 1.64 6.77 -18.59
CA SER A 3 0.31 6.23 -18.83
C SER A 3 -0.41 6.07 -17.51
N CYS A 4 -1.62 6.61 -17.41
CA CYS A 4 -2.46 6.50 -16.23
C CYS A 4 -3.35 5.26 -16.30
N PRO A 5 -3.70 4.62 -15.17
CA PRO A 5 -3.30 4.95 -13.79
C PRO A 5 -1.82 4.63 -13.52
N LEU A 6 -1.23 5.24 -12.48
CA LEU A 6 0.16 4.94 -12.12
C LEU A 6 0.23 3.66 -11.29
N ASP A 7 1.10 2.74 -11.72
CA ASP A 7 1.44 1.51 -10.98
C ASP A 7 2.30 1.85 -9.76
N VAL A 8 2.09 1.14 -8.65
CA VAL A 8 2.98 1.23 -7.48
C VAL A 8 4.17 0.31 -7.70
N THR A 9 5.36 0.88 -7.79
CA THR A 9 6.60 0.16 -8.11
C THR A 9 7.60 0.23 -6.97
N GLN A 10 8.49 -0.77 -6.91
CA GLN A 10 9.66 -0.70 -6.02
C GLN A 10 10.80 0.03 -6.73
N GLU A 11 11.44 0.97 -6.04
CA GLU A 11 12.68 1.56 -6.53
C GLU A 11 13.79 0.48 -6.51
N PRO A 12 14.57 0.32 -7.60
CA PRO A 12 15.59 -0.72 -7.67
C PRO A 12 16.83 -0.44 -6.80
N PHE A 13 16.95 0.76 -6.23
CA PHE A 13 18.11 1.19 -5.46
C PHE A 13 17.71 1.62 -4.04
N ASP A 14 18.27 0.93 -3.04
CA ASP A 14 18.07 1.22 -1.60
C ASP A 14 18.51 2.63 -1.17
N LEU A 15 19.22 3.37 -2.02
CA LEU A 15 19.61 4.76 -1.79
C LEU A 15 18.42 5.72 -1.89
N SER A 16 17.35 5.33 -2.60
CA SER A 16 16.09 6.04 -2.63
C SER A 16 15.11 5.34 -1.70
N LYS A 17 14.51 6.08 -0.76
CA LYS A 17 13.45 5.55 0.11
C LYS A 17 12.07 5.55 -0.57
N GLY A 18 12.02 5.87 -1.86
CA GLY A 18 10.79 6.02 -2.60
C GLY A 18 9.98 7.25 -2.19
N ILE A 19 8.70 7.22 -2.53
CA ILE A 19 7.73 8.26 -2.21
C ILE A 19 7.08 7.93 -0.85
N PRO A 20 6.94 8.91 0.06
CA PRO A 20 6.24 8.69 1.32
C PRO A 20 4.80 8.25 1.12
N PHE A 21 4.29 7.50 2.09
CA PHE A 21 2.87 7.15 2.17
C PHE A 21 2.27 7.71 3.46
N THR A 22 0.96 7.88 3.47
CA THR A 22 0.17 8.11 4.67
C THR A 22 -0.73 6.91 4.86
N ILE A 23 -0.72 6.38 6.09
CA ILE A 23 -1.53 5.23 6.48
C ILE A 23 -2.61 5.72 7.42
N THR A 24 -3.87 5.59 7.00
CA THR A 24 -5.02 6.08 7.75
C THR A 24 -5.88 4.89 8.16
N PRO A 25 -6.14 4.66 9.47
CA PRO A 25 -7.10 3.67 9.91
C PRO A 25 -8.49 3.91 9.31
N ASN A 26 -9.13 2.86 8.79
CA ASN A 26 -10.50 2.97 8.28
C ASN A 26 -11.54 2.87 9.40
N VAL A 27 -11.12 2.55 10.62
CA VAL A 27 -11.94 2.58 11.83
C VAL A 27 -11.96 4.01 12.34
N PHE A 28 -13.16 4.59 12.49
CA PHE A 28 -13.32 5.96 12.99
C PHE A 28 -12.70 6.12 14.39
N ASP A 29 -12.10 7.29 14.62
CA ASP A 29 -11.55 7.74 15.92
C ASP A 29 -10.33 6.96 16.43
N GLU A 30 -9.54 6.35 15.54
CA GLU A 30 -8.24 5.77 15.89
C GLU A 30 -7.06 6.60 15.35
N ASP A 31 -6.18 7.02 16.27
CA ASP A 31 -4.91 7.68 15.94
C ASP A 31 -3.75 6.68 15.71
N ASN A 32 -4.01 5.37 15.87
CA ASN A 32 -2.97 4.34 15.80
C ASN A 32 -3.33 3.29 14.75
N VAL A 33 -2.33 2.93 13.93
CA VAL A 33 -2.45 1.79 13.02
C VAL A 33 -2.29 0.50 13.82
N ARG A 34 -3.34 -0.33 13.84
CA ARG A 34 -3.30 -1.66 14.47
C ARG A 34 -3.04 -2.75 13.42
N GLU A 35 -2.30 -3.75 13.84
CA GLU A 35 -2.07 -4.95 13.02
C GLU A 35 -3.39 -5.64 12.68
N ALA A 36 -3.54 -6.09 11.44
CA ALA A 36 -4.72 -6.76 10.91
C ALA A 36 -6.03 -5.95 10.98
N TYR A 37 -5.96 -4.63 11.18
CA TYR A 37 -7.09 -3.72 11.03
C TYR A 37 -7.05 -3.03 9.66
N PRO A 38 -8.23 -2.70 9.09
CA PRO A 38 -8.31 -2.10 7.77
C PRO A 38 -7.75 -0.68 7.78
N VAL A 39 -6.94 -0.36 6.78
CA VAL A 39 -6.34 0.94 6.56
C VAL A 39 -6.49 1.37 5.10
N THR A 40 -6.46 2.68 4.88
CA THR A 40 -6.22 3.30 3.59
C THR A 40 -4.74 3.66 3.50
N ILE A 41 -4.14 3.46 2.33
CA ILE A 41 -2.76 3.83 2.03
C ILE A 41 -2.80 4.88 0.92
N GLU A 42 -2.23 6.05 1.18
CA GLU A 42 -2.24 7.20 0.28
C GLU A 42 -0.79 7.62 -0.03
N ALA A 43 -0.44 7.78 -1.30
CA ALA A 43 0.89 8.21 -1.70
C ALA A 43 1.03 9.74 -1.62
N ASP A 44 2.18 10.25 -1.20
CA ASP A 44 2.48 11.69 -1.25
C ASP A 44 2.97 12.09 -2.65
N VAL A 45 2.07 12.02 -3.63
CA VAL A 45 2.34 12.40 -5.02
C VAL A 45 1.48 13.61 -5.42
N THR A 46 1.99 14.45 -6.31
CA THR A 46 1.26 15.60 -6.82
C THR A 46 0.66 15.29 -8.19
N ASP A 47 -0.66 15.45 -8.32
CA ASP A 47 -1.41 15.24 -9.57
C ASP A 47 -1.22 13.82 -10.17
N PRO A 48 -1.72 12.76 -9.50
CA PRO A 48 -1.55 11.34 -9.84
C PRO A 48 -2.34 10.90 -11.09
N CYS A 49 -2.47 11.77 -12.09
CA CYS A 49 -3.42 11.68 -13.20
C CYS A 49 -4.84 12.21 -12.91
N ARG A 50 -4.97 13.33 -12.19
CA ARG A 50 -6.27 13.95 -11.82
C ARG A 50 -7.22 13.04 -11.02
N GLY A 51 -6.69 11.94 -10.48
CA GLY A 51 -7.39 11.02 -9.58
C GLY A 51 -7.00 11.27 -8.13
N SER A 52 -7.36 10.33 -7.26
CA SER A 52 -6.88 10.27 -5.87
C SER A 52 -5.48 9.64 -5.79
N ASP A 53 -4.77 9.94 -4.71
CA ASP A 53 -3.46 9.34 -4.40
C ASP A 53 -3.58 8.02 -3.62
N ILE A 54 -4.81 7.54 -3.43
CA ILE A 54 -5.11 6.34 -2.67
C ILE A 54 -4.72 5.12 -3.49
N MET A 55 -3.94 4.24 -2.88
CA MET A 55 -3.61 2.95 -3.46
C MET A 55 -4.87 2.08 -3.55
N LYS A 56 -4.99 1.33 -4.64
CA LYS A 56 -5.99 0.28 -4.85
C LYS A 56 -5.37 -0.89 -5.58
N VAL A 57 -6.01 -2.04 -5.50
CA VAL A 57 -5.66 -3.22 -6.30
C VAL A 57 -6.73 -3.40 -7.37
N THR A 58 -6.33 -3.26 -8.63
CA THR A 58 -7.20 -3.47 -9.79
C THR A 58 -6.86 -4.77 -10.49
N SER A 59 -7.88 -5.52 -10.91
CA SER A 59 -7.68 -6.66 -11.81
C SER A 59 -7.21 -6.14 -13.17
N ASP A 60 -5.99 -6.48 -13.57
CA ASP A 60 -5.57 -6.36 -14.96
C ASP A 60 -6.00 -7.65 -15.68
N GLU A 61 -7.18 -7.61 -16.31
CA GLU A 61 -7.75 -8.74 -17.05
C GLU A 61 -6.83 -9.23 -18.17
N THR A 62 -5.94 -8.38 -18.68
CA THR A 62 -5.01 -8.73 -19.76
C THR A 62 -3.79 -9.50 -19.26
N LYS A 63 -3.39 -9.28 -18.00
CA LYS A 63 -2.20 -9.91 -17.40
C LYS A 63 -2.54 -11.03 -16.40
N GLY A 64 -3.82 -11.19 -16.05
CA GLY A 64 -4.25 -12.16 -15.03
C GLY A 64 -3.72 -11.87 -13.63
N LEU A 65 -3.18 -10.66 -13.41
CA LEU A 65 -2.60 -10.18 -12.17
C LEU A 65 -3.47 -9.07 -11.61
N LYS A 66 -3.61 -9.02 -10.28
CA LYS A 66 -4.23 -7.87 -9.62
C LYS A 66 -3.11 -6.94 -9.15
N ILE A 67 -2.97 -5.81 -9.81
CA ILE A 67 -1.85 -4.87 -9.66
C ILE A 67 -2.26 -3.73 -8.74
N ALA A 68 -1.34 -3.29 -7.88
CA ALA A 68 -1.52 -2.11 -7.06
C ALA A 68 -1.26 -0.84 -7.90
N THR A 69 -2.26 0.04 -7.96
CA THR A 69 -2.23 1.32 -8.66
C THR A 69 -2.71 2.42 -7.73
N ILE A 70 -2.47 3.69 -8.07
CA ILE A 70 -3.14 4.82 -7.42
C ILE A 70 -4.46 5.17 -8.12
N GLY A 71 -5.30 6.00 -7.50
CA GLY A 71 -6.65 6.33 -7.98
C GLY A 71 -7.76 5.52 -7.32
N GLY A 72 -7.54 5.06 -6.09
CA GLY A 72 -8.51 4.37 -5.24
C GLY A 72 -9.44 5.28 -4.44
N GLU A 73 -10.23 4.69 -3.56
CA GLU A 73 -11.14 5.42 -2.68
C GLU A 73 -11.05 4.83 -1.28
N SER A 74 -11.04 5.69 -0.26
CA SER A 74 -10.96 5.24 1.13
C SER A 74 -12.17 4.35 1.47
N ASN A 75 -11.92 3.33 2.28
CA ASN A 75 -12.93 2.39 2.76
C ASN A 75 -13.70 1.68 1.61
N LYS A 76 -13.04 1.41 0.48
CA LYS A 76 -13.55 0.54 -0.59
C LYS A 76 -12.86 -0.82 -0.60
N PRO A 77 -13.53 -1.88 -1.08
CA PRO A 77 -12.97 -3.24 -1.10
C PRO A 77 -11.64 -3.39 -1.85
N ASP A 78 -11.44 -2.63 -2.93
CA ASP A 78 -10.21 -2.63 -3.74
C ASP A 78 -9.06 -1.82 -3.09
N SER A 79 -9.37 -1.00 -2.10
CA SER A 79 -8.43 -0.12 -1.39
C SER A 79 -8.34 -0.47 0.11
N CYS A 80 -8.79 -1.67 0.49
CA CYS A 80 -8.91 -2.11 1.87
C CYS A 80 -7.68 -2.91 2.31
N PHE A 81 -6.65 -2.21 2.76
CA PHE A 81 -5.40 -2.85 3.14
C PHE A 81 -5.35 -3.18 4.62
N GLN A 82 -4.44 -4.04 5.01
CA GLN A 82 -4.00 -4.23 6.39
C GLN A 82 -2.53 -4.62 6.40
N PHE A 83 -1.90 -4.49 7.56
CA PHE A 83 -0.55 -4.98 7.80
C PHE A 83 -0.61 -6.12 8.81
N VAL A 84 0.05 -7.22 8.51
CA VAL A 84 0.20 -8.37 9.41
C VAL A 84 1.67 -8.54 9.71
N GLU A 85 2.05 -8.82 10.96
CA GLU A 85 3.44 -9.05 11.32
C GLU A 85 4.00 -10.22 10.52
N ALA A 86 5.19 -10.01 9.94
CA ALA A 86 5.90 -11.01 9.16
C ALA A 86 7.32 -11.10 9.71
N ASP A 87 7.59 -12.06 10.60
CA ASP A 87 8.90 -12.26 11.22
C ASP A 87 9.88 -12.92 10.23
N MET A 88 10.29 -12.15 9.21
CA MET A 88 11.19 -12.58 8.15
C MET A 88 12.50 -11.78 8.12
N MET A 89 12.60 -10.71 8.91
CA MET A 89 13.77 -9.84 9.00
C MET A 89 14.32 -9.83 10.43
N PRO A 90 15.30 -10.69 10.76
CA PRO A 90 15.81 -10.79 12.13
C PRO A 90 16.29 -9.45 12.69
N GLY A 91 15.78 -9.09 13.87
CA GLY A 91 16.12 -7.84 14.56
C GLY A 91 15.35 -6.60 14.09
N LEU A 92 14.44 -6.76 13.12
CA LEU A 92 13.53 -5.71 12.66
C LEU A 92 12.09 -6.17 12.79
N ARG A 93 11.18 -5.23 13.09
CA ARG A 93 9.75 -5.50 13.02
C ARG A 93 9.30 -5.29 11.58
N SER A 94 9.08 -6.38 10.86
CA SER A 94 8.60 -6.37 9.48
C SER A 94 7.14 -6.82 9.37
N TYR A 95 6.49 -6.38 8.31
CA TYR A 95 5.07 -6.60 8.06
C TYR A 95 4.83 -7.10 6.64
N GLN A 96 3.73 -7.81 6.44
CA GLN A 96 3.17 -8.15 5.14
C GLN A 96 1.99 -7.23 4.86
N ILE A 97 1.94 -6.65 3.66
CA ILE A 97 0.78 -5.90 3.17
C ILE A 97 -0.26 -6.90 2.66
N GLN A 98 -1.51 -6.77 3.08
CA GLN A 98 -2.60 -7.60 2.57
C GLN A 98 -3.77 -6.74 2.12
N LEU A 99 -4.45 -7.17 1.06
CA LEU A 99 -5.75 -6.64 0.65
C LEU A 99 -6.86 -7.53 1.23
N CYS A 100 -7.77 -6.96 2.01
CA CYS A 100 -8.89 -7.67 2.64
C CYS A 100 -10.23 -7.02 2.30
N PRO A 101 -10.78 -7.28 1.10
CA PRO A 101 -11.93 -6.54 0.57
C PRO A 101 -13.16 -6.54 1.50
N PHE A 102 -13.39 -7.63 2.23
CA PHE A 102 -14.56 -7.80 3.10
C PHE A 102 -14.56 -6.92 4.36
N LYS A 103 -13.43 -6.28 4.71
CA LYS A 103 -13.31 -5.43 5.91
C LYS A 103 -13.75 -3.99 5.66
N CYS A 104 -13.96 -3.57 4.41
CA CYS A 104 -14.28 -2.20 4.05
C CYS A 104 -15.55 -2.10 3.19
N GLY A 105 -16.22 -0.94 3.29
CA GLY A 105 -17.41 -0.61 2.52
C GLY A 105 -18.64 -1.46 2.87
N THR A 106 -19.70 -1.33 2.05
CA THR A 106 -20.88 -2.18 2.14
C THR A 106 -20.57 -3.52 1.48
N ASN A 107 -20.38 -4.56 2.28
CA ASN A 107 -19.96 -5.88 1.81
C ASN A 107 -20.97 -6.47 0.82
N THR A 108 -20.61 -6.52 -0.47
CA THR A 108 -21.38 -7.23 -1.52
C THR A 108 -20.82 -8.61 -1.83
N THR A 109 -19.69 -8.98 -1.20
CA THR A 109 -18.94 -10.20 -1.48
C THR A 109 -19.12 -11.25 -0.37
N THR A 110 -19.42 -12.49 -0.75
CA THR A 110 -19.52 -13.63 0.19
C THR A 110 -18.17 -14.20 0.63
N SER A 111 -17.08 -13.74 0.02
CA SER A 111 -15.72 -14.20 0.29
C SER A 111 -15.08 -13.40 1.43
N LEU A 112 -14.54 -14.11 2.43
CA LEU A 112 -13.81 -13.54 3.56
C LEU A 112 -12.28 -13.67 3.39
N ASN A 113 -11.81 -13.60 2.14
CA ASN A 113 -10.41 -13.83 1.82
C ASN A 113 -9.59 -12.53 1.92
N CYS A 114 -8.36 -12.67 2.39
CA CYS A 114 -7.30 -11.66 2.27
C CYS A 114 -6.25 -12.16 1.28
N TYR A 115 -5.65 -11.25 0.53
CA TYR A 115 -4.66 -11.54 -0.49
C TYR A 115 -3.34 -10.84 -0.13
N ASN A 116 -2.22 -11.55 -0.12
CA ASN A 116 -0.92 -10.92 0.09
C ASN A 116 -0.62 -9.99 -1.09
N VAL A 117 -0.08 -8.82 -0.80
CA VAL A 117 0.40 -7.85 -1.78
C VAL A 117 1.91 -7.77 -1.66
N GLY A 118 2.62 -8.04 -2.75
CA GLY A 118 4.07 -8.10 -2.77
C GLY A 118 4.61 -7.85 -4.16
N LEU A 119 5.91 -8.06 -4.35
CA LEU A 119 6.57 -7.75 -5.62
C LEU A 119 6.40 -8.83 -6.67
N VAL A 120 5.99 -8.42 -7.86
CA VAL A 120 5.97 -9.23 -9.07
C VAL A 120 6.74 -8.48 -10.16
N ALA A 121 7.48 -9.21 -10.99
CA ALA A 121 8.12 -8.60 -12.16
C ALA A 121 7.09 -8.50 -13.30
N ASN A 122 6.95 -7.32 -13.90
CA ASN A 122 6.17 -7.16 -15.13
C ASN A 122 6.95 -7.68 -16.36
N ASP A 123 6.35 -7.58 -17.56
CA ASP A 123 6.91 -8.10 -18.81
C ASP A 123 8.28 -7.50 -19.19
N VAL A 124 8.58 -6.30 -18.67
CA VAL A 124 9.87 -5.61 -18.88
C VAL A 124 10.83 -5.77 -17.69
N GLY A 125 10.48 -6.61 -16.71
CA GLY A 125 11.32 -6.95 -15.56
C GLY A 125 11.27 -5.95 -14.40
N GLN A 126 10.47 -4.90 -14.50
CA GLN A 126 10.27 -3.92 -13.43
C GLN A 126 9.44 -4.53 -12.30
N LYS A 127 9.82 -4.26 -11.05
CA LYS A 127 9.13 -4.74 -9.86
C LYS A 127 7.94 -3.86 -9.53
N ILE A 128 6.75 -4.44 -9.62
CA ILE A 128 5.47 -3.80 -9.30
C ILE A 128 4.84 -4.47 -8.09
N LEU A 129 4.03 -3.74 -7.32
CA LEU A 129 3.20 -4.33 -6.28
C LEU A 129 1.97 -4.99 -6.92
N ALA A 130 1.72 -6.24 -6.56
CA ALA A 130 0.56 -7.00 -7.03
C ALA A 130 0.17 -8.06 -6.00
N THR A 131 -1.02 -8.64 -6.14
CA THR A 131 -1.40 -9.81 -5.34
C THR A 131 -0.53 -11.00 -5.69
N THR A 132 -0.05 -11.70 -4.67
CA THR A 132 0.87 -12.84 -4.81
C THR A 132 0.66 -13.85 -3.69
N GLU A 133 1.15 -15.07 -3.87
CA GLU A 133 1.22 -16.08 -2.80
C GLU A 133 2.51 -15.96 -1.97
N VAL A 134 3.47 -15.15 -2.43
CA VAL A 134 4.77 -14.97 -1.79
C VAL A 134 4.71 -13.85 -0.76
N ILE A 135 5.21 -14.11 0.45
CA ILE A 135 5.35 -13.08 1.48
C ILE A 135 6.50 -12.15 1.08
N TYR A 136 6.21 -10.85 1.08
CA TYR A 136 7.14 -9.77 0.84
C TYR A 136 7.16 -8.85 2.08
N PRO A 137 8.17 -9.01 2.96
CA PRO A 137 8.26 -8.24 4.19
C PRO A 137 8.64 -6.78 3.90
N VAL A 138 7.91 -5.85 4.53
CA VAL A 138 8.16 -4.41 4.47
C VAL A 138 8.47 -3.87 5.86
N VAL A 139 9.24 -2.79 5.92
CA VAL A 139 9.53 -2.04 7.15
C VAL A 139 9.10 -0.59 6.98
N PHE A 140 8.54 -0.02 8.03
CA PHE A 140 8.15 1.39 8.05
C PHE A 140 9.29 2.25 8.60
N THR A 141 9.64 3.29 7.86
CA THR A 141 10.59 4.32 8.30
C THR A 141 9.89 5.67 8.35
N ASN A 142 10.23 6.51 9.33
CA ASN A 142 9.58 7.82 9.43
C ASN A 142 10.07 8.76 8.31
N SER A 143 9.15 9.45 7.62
CA SER A 143 9.44 10.45 6.58
C SER A 143 10.04 11.75 7.13
N PHE A 144 9.76 12.10 8.38
CA PHE A 144 9.94 13.45 8.94
C PHE A 144 11.37 13.84 9.30
N GLU A 145 12.39 13.03 9.01
CA GLU A 145 13.78 13.40 9.27
C GLU A 145 14.37 14.45 8.29
N LYS A 146 13.50 15.20 7.60
CA LYS A 146 13.85 16.49 6.97
C LYS A 146 12.75 17.55 7.08
N ALA A 147 12.15 17.72 8.25
CA ALA A 147 11.42 18.96 8.58
C ALA A 147 11.51 19.30 10.07
N VAL A 148 12.66 19.84 10.49
CA VAL A 148 12.71 20.61 11.74
C VAL A 148 12.01 21.94 11.47
N LEU A 149 10.71 22.01 11.78
CA LEU A 149 10.02 23.07 12.54
C LEU A 149 8.49 22.97 12.36
N SER A 150 7.82 22.68 13.48
CA SER A 150 6.40 22.90 13.82
C SER A 150 5.29 22.14 13.06
N ALA A 151 4.68 21.19 13.79
CA ALA A 151 3.24 20.87 13.94
C ALA A 151 2.94 19.35 13.76
N PRO A 152 1.95 18.80 14.50
CA PRO A 152 1.76 17.37 14.65
C PRO A 152 0.85 16.84 13.54
N ASN A 153 1.38 16.00 12.66
CA ASN A 153 0.62 14.94 11.99
C ASN A 153 1.62 13.92 11.47
N GLN A 154 1.46 12.65 11.86
CA GLN A 154 2.44 11.59 11.63
C GLN A 154 2.16 10.89 10.27
N SER A 155 2.77 11.37 9.18
CA SER A 155 3.10 10.59 7.96
C SER A 155 4.20 9.55 8.23
N LEU A 156 4.06 8.34 7.65
CA LEU A 156 4.97 7.20 7.80
C LEU A 156 5.44 6.75 6.41
N THR A 157 6.74 6.80 6.11
CA THR A 157 7.28 6.29 4.84
C THR A 157 7.35 4.77 4.87
N ALA A 158 6.72 4.11 3.91
CA ALA A 158 7.04 2.70 3.63
C ALA A 158 8.28 2.67 2.74
N SER A 159 9.35 2.01 3.18
CA SER A 159 10.43 1.63 2.28
C SER A 159 10.00 0.30 1.66
N LEU A 160 9.46 0.39 0.45
CA LEU A 160 9.24 -0.73 -0.46
C LEU A 160 10.56 -0.98 -1.18
#